data_AF-A0A520K8H5-F1
#
_entry.id   AF-A0A520K8H5-F1
#
_cell.length_a   1.000
_cell.length_b   1.000
_cell.length_c   1.000
_cell.angle_alpha   90.00
_cell.angle_beta   90.00
_cell.angle_gamma   90.00
#
_symmetry.space_group_name_H-M   'P 1'
#
loop_
_entity.id
_entity.type
_entity.pdbx_description
1 polymer ?
#
loop_
_entity_poly.entity_id
_entity_poly.type
_entity_poly.pdbx_seq_one_letter_code
_entity_poly.pdbx_strand_id
1 'polypeptide(L)'
;MTKRGLLYFTLSEIEPRVWFMLTGCNFNCRGCFRPARDGGGTLLTAPETLERMERACLNYYGNVPAEALITGGEPTLDKEYLLSLVRGLKERGFEKIVLMTNGYELGVDEAYVPELEAAGLTESHVDLKAYSDELHQWYTGKSNRPVLSAIEKLNASRIELLVQTIYMPGLVDDEEIEKIAQFLASVNPTIRYRINPFASVFAYEKITRRPTLEEMERAYTIASKYLPNTIISRSCYREYPTPPPQKTWITVYPDLTIKRRGMKEQAEERLAWLSSVRPRESVERDWQNEEWDFTLRHSLVGISESPAQHSSKQKKAEPESGQIKVKFPQALHRVTKTRLTELEGDGLNTVEDVLKHLVERYGEQFSDTVLEIDGTNNHLEIKRSFNVYLNGMNIKNLRGIKTEVRGNDELIILSWVSGG
;
A
#
# COMPACT_ATOMS: atom_id res chain seq x y z
N MET A 1 -15.10 28.64 13.10
CA MET A 1 -14.33 27.46 12.63
C MET A 1 -15.12 26.81 11.52
N THR A 2 -14.46 26.42 10.43
CA THR A 2 -15.09 25.67 9.34
C THR A 2 -15.48 24.27 9.82
N LYS A 3 -16.51 23.68 9.21
CA LYS A 3 -16.91 22.29 9.44
C LYS A 3 -16.56 21.45 8.23
N ARG A 4 -15.96 20.28 8.46
CA ARG A 4 -15.62 19.29 7.44
C ARG A 4 -16.44 18.03 7.65
N GLY A 5 -16.78 17.35 6.57
CA GLY A 5 -17.46 16.07 6.65
C GLY A 5 -16.49 14.96 7.07
N LEU A 6 -16.86 14.21 8.10
CA LEU A 6 -16.20 12.99 8.53
C LEU A 6 -17.12 11.80 8.26
N LEU A 7 -16.64 10.81 7.51
CA LEU A 7 -17.40 9.59 7.23
C LEU A 7 -17.34 8.63 8.42
N TYR A 8 -16.13 8.31 8.88
CA TYR A 8 -15.86 7.47 10.04
C TYR A 8 -14.37 7.55 10.42
N PHE A 9 -14.01 6.97 11.55
CA PHE A 9 -12.64 6.59 11.88
C PHE A 9 -12.39 5.14 11.51
N THR A 10 -11.15 4.80 11.20
CA THR A 10 -10.70 3.41 11.17
C THR A 10 -9.66 3.20 12.26
N LEU A 11 -9.83 2.15 13.06
CA LEU A 11 -8.90 1.73 14.10
C LEU A 11 -8.24 0.43 13.67
N SER A 12 -6.93 0.35 13.86
CA SER A 12 -6.10 -0.83 13.63
C SER A 12 -6.25 -1.87 14.75
N GLU A 13 -6.30 -3.15 14.41
CA GLU A 13 -6.27 -4.24 15.39
C GLU A 13 -4.88 -4.87 15.55
N ILE A 14 -3.91 -4.44 14.73
CA ILE A 14 -2.54 -4.96 14.75
C ILE A 14 -1.69 -4.12 15.71
N GLU A 15 -1.66 -2.82 15.48
CA GLU A 15 -0.95 -1.83 16.29
C GLU A 15 -1.85 -0.62 16.50
N PRO A 16 -1.97 -0.02 17.70
CA PRO A 16 -2.86 1.10 17.95
C PRO A 16 -2.56 2.32 17.07
N ARG A 17 -3.50 2.67 16.19
CA ARG A 17 -3.46 3.87 15.33
C ARG A 17 -4.82 4.14 14.71
N VAL A 18 -5.04 5.38 14.30
CA VAL A 18 -6.34 5.87 13.82
C VAL A 18 -6.25 6.52 12.45
N TRP A 19 -7.21 6.22 11.57
CA TRP A 19 -7.44 6.96 10.33
C TRP A 19 -8.66 7.85 10.44
N PHE A 20 -8.52 9.09 9.98
CA PHE A 20 -9.61 10.04 9.77
C PHE A 20 -10.06 9.92 8.31
N MET A 21 -11.34 9.61 8.06
CA MET A 21 -11.89 9.50 6.70
C MET A 21 -12.72 10.74 6.39
N LEU A 22 -12.03 11.82 6.01
CA LEU A 22 -12.67 13.09 5.62
C LEU A 22 -13.34 12.95 4.25
N THR A 23 -14.40 13.70 4.00
CA THR A 23 -15.21 13.58 2.76
C THR A 23 -15.04 14.76 1.81
N GLY A 24 -15.31 14.56 0.52
CA GLY A 24 -15.11 15.52 -0.56
C GLY A 24 -13.70 15.42 -1.16
N CYS A 25 -13.59 15.50 -2.49
CA CYS A 25 -12.34 15.48 -3.24
C CYS A 25 -12.40 16.43 -4.44
N ASN A 26 -11.28 17.08 -4.78
CA ASN A 26 -11.14 17.95 -5.96
C ASN A 26 -10.78 17.16 -7.24
N PHE A 27 -10.54 15.86 -7.14
CA PHE A 27 -10.31 14.95 -8.28
C PHE A 27 -11.56 14.11 -8.54
N ASN A 28 -11.79 13.78 -9.81
CA ASN A 28 -12.82 12.83 -10.25
C ASN A 28 -12.17 11.58 -10.85
N CYS A 29 -11.31 10.91 -10.08
CA CYS A 29 -10.59 9.73 -10.55
C CYS A 29 -11.57 8.65 -11.06
N ARG A 30 -11.44 8.25 -12.33
CA ARG A 30 -12.28 7.19 -12.94
C ARG A 30 -12.19 5.88 -12.16
N GLY A 31 -10.98 5.53 -11.73
CA GLY A 31 -10.71 4.33 -10.92
C GLY A 31 -10.93 4.52 -9.42
N CYS A 32 -11.56 5.61 -8.95
CA CYS A 32 -11.77 5.83 -7.52
C CYS A 32 -12.66 4.73 -6.92
N PHE A 33 -12.37 4.31 -5.69
CA PHE A 33 -13.17 3.33 -4.97
C PHE A 33 -13.71 3.84 -3.63
N ARG A 34 -13.44 5.10 -3.29
CA ARG A 34 -13.75 5.68 -1.99
C ARG A 34 -15.07 6.45 -2.05
N PRO A 35 -16.11 6.06 -1.28
CA PRO A 35 -17.33 6.86 -1.13
C PRO A 35 -17.07 8.25 -0.59
N ALA A 36 -16.01 8.41 0.21
CA ALA A 36 -15.58 9.70 0.73
C ALA A 36 -15.29 10.74 -0.36
N ARG A 37 -15.03 10.36 -1.62
CA ARG A 37 -14.85 11.31 -2.74
C ARG A 37 -16.06 12.25 -2.91
N ASP A 38 -17.26 11.72 -2.75
CA ASP A 38 -18.50 12.37 -3.20
C ASP A 38 -19.15 13.24 -2.10
N GLY A 39 -18.43 13.50 -1.00
CA GLY A 39 -18.89 14.34 0.10
C GLY A 39 -19.74 13.59 1.14
N GLY A 40 -20.63 14.32 1.82
CA GLY A 40 -21.46 13.78 2.89
C GLY A 40 -20.70 13.56 4.21
N GLY A 41 -21.16 12.60 5.00
CA GLY A 41 -20.64 12.35 6.36
C GLY A 41 -21.20 13.34 7.40
N THR A 42 -20.67 13.28 8.62
CA THR A 42 -21.07 14.19 9.71
C THR A 42 -20.21 15.44 9.66
N LEU A 43 -20.85 16.61 9.56
CA LEU A 43 -20.15 17.91 9.58
C LEU A 43 -19.69 18.26 10.99
N LEU A 44 -18.38 18.32 11.18
CA LEU A 44 -17.72 18.58 12.45
C LEU A 44 -16.64 19.63 12.28
N THR A 45 -16.42 20.46 13.30
CA THR A 45 -15.21 21.26 13.45
C THR A 45 -14.03 20.36 13.84
N ALA A 46 -12.80 20.84 13.65
CA ALA A 46 -11.61 20.04 14.01
C ALA A 46 -11.59 19.64 15.50
N PRO A 47 -11.93 20.52 16.46
CA PRO A 47 -12.05 20.13 17.87
C PRO A 47 -13.10 19.04 18.13
N GLU A 48 -14.29 19.14 17.51
CA GLU A 48 -15.34 18.11 17.64
C GLU A 48 -14.88 16.76 17.07
N THR A 49 -14.14 16.77 15.95
CA THR A 49 -13.55 15.56 15.35
C THR A 49 -12.51 14.94 16.27
N LEU A 50 -11.65 15.74 16.90
CA LEU A 50 -10.63 15.27 17.85
C LEU A 50 -11.27 14.65 19.09
N GLU A 51 -12.28 15.30 19.69
CA GLU A 51 -13.01 14.78 20.85
C GLU A 51 -13.69 13.44 20.54
N ARG A 52 -14.26 13.29 19.35
CA ARG A 52 -14.88 12.02 18.92
C ARG A 52 -13.83 10.94 18.66
N MET A 53 -12.70 11.30 18.05
CA MET A 53 -11.59 10.36 17.86
C MET A 53 -11.04 9.88 19.20
N GLU A 54 -10.81 10.77 20.17
CA GLU A 54 -10.32 10.41 21.50
C GLU A 54 -11.26 9.44 22.18
N ARG A 55 -12.57 9.70 22.17
CA ARG A 55 -13.57 8.76 22.70
C ARG A 55 -13.55 7.43 21.97
N ALA A 56 -13.45 7.42 20.64
CA ALA A 56 -13.37 6.20 19.86
C ALA A 56 -12.13 5.36 20.24
N CYS A 57 -10.96 6.00 20.35
CA CYS A 57 -9.71 5.36 20.74
C CYS A 57 -9.75 4.88 22.20
N LEU A 58 -10.21 5.70 23.15
CA LEU A 58 -10.33 5.32 24.56
C LEU A 58 -11.30 4.14 24.74
N ASN A 59 -12.45 4.16 24.07
CA ASN A 59 -13.43 3.08 24.14
C ASN A 59 -12.90 1.76 23.56
N TYR A 60 -12.00 1.82 22.58
CA TYR A 60 -11.52 0.63 21.88
C TYR A 60 -10.18 0.11 22.39
N TYR A 61 -9.18 0.98 22.57
CA TYR A 61 -7.83 0.66 23.02
C TYR A 61 -7.59 0.87 24.52
N GLY A 62 -8.43 1.69 25.18
CA GLY A 62 -8.18 2.15 26.56
C GLY A 62 -7.18 3.30 26.66
N ASN A 63 -6.60 3.74 25.53
CA ASN A 63 -5.69 4.88 25.43
C ASN A 63 -5.82 5.58 24.06
N VAL A 64 -5.16 6.73 23.92
CA VAL A 64 -5.00 7.42 22.64
C VAL A 64 -3.71 6.91 21.99
N PRO A 65 -3.73 6.48 20.71
CA PRO A 65 -2.55 5.98 20.02
C PRO A 65 -1.55 7.10 19.68
N ALA A 66 -0.31 6.73 19.33
CA ALA A 66 0.73 7.68 18.93
C ALA A 66 0.73 8.01 17.43
N GLU A 67 0.03 7.22 16.59
CA GLU A 67 -0.02 7.39 15.14
C GLU A 67 -1.45 7.72 14.64
N ALA A 68 -1.56 8.79 13.86
CA ALA A 68 -2.77 9.24 13.20
C ALA A 68 -2.53 9.40 11.70
N LEU A 69 -3.51 8.98 10.90
CA LEU A 69 -3.49 9.09 9.44
C LEU A 69 -4.72 9.86 8.97
N ILE A 70 -4.52 10.97 8.25
CA ILE A 70 -5.59 11.82 7.75
C ILE A 70 -5.78 11.52 6.26
N THR A 71 -6.95 10.99 5.88
CA THR A 71 -7.24 10.48 4.54
C THR A 71 -8.74 10.59 4.19
N GLY A 72 -9.22 9.79 3.25
CA GLY A 72 -10.64 9.69 2.85
C GLY A 72 -10.84 10.12 1.40
N GLY A 73 -11.42 11.31 1.22
CA GLY A 73 -11.43 12.05 -0.03
C GLY A 73 -10.11 12.81 -0.20
N GLU A 74 -10.16 14.14 -0.17
CA GLU A 74 -8.98 15.01 -0.14
C GLU A 74 -8.98 15.87 1.14
N PRO A 75 -8.06 15.60 2.10
CA PRO A 75 -7.94 16.39 3.31
C PRO A 75 -7.57 17.86 3.07
N THR A 76 -6.83 18.17 1.99
CA THR A 76 -6.28 19.51 1.77
C THR A 76 -7.28 20.54 1.25
N LEU A 77 -8.56 20.17 1.06
CA LEU A 77 -9.58 21.10 0.56
C LEU A 77 -9.97 22.20 1.57
N ASP A 78 -9.69 21.99 2.85
CA ASP A 78 -9.96 22.97 3.90
C ASP A 78 -8.69 23.15 4.75
N LYS A 79 -7.89 24.13 4.36
CA LYS A 79 -6.59 24.44 4.95
C LYS A 79 -6.69 24.73 6.44
N GLU A 80 -7.60 25.61 6.85
CA GLU A 80 -7.79 25.98 8.26
C GLU A 80 -8.23 24.80 9.10
N TYR A 81 -9.15 23.98 8.59
CA TYR A 81 -9.58 22.77 9.28
C TYR A 81 -8.41 21.79 9.46
N LEU A 82 -7.64 21.53 8.41
CA LEU A 82 -6.53 20.57 8.46
C LEU A 82 -5.43 21.05 9.42
N LEU A 83 -5.07 22.33 9.38
CA LEU A 83 -4.09 22.91 10.31
C LEU A 83 -4.56 22.81 11.76
N SER A 84 -5.84 23.10 12.03
CA SER A 84 -6.42 22.94 13.36
C SER A 84 -6.42 21.48 13.82
N LEU A 85 -6.67 20.53 12.92
CA LEU A 85 -6.67 19.11 13.22
C LEU A 85 -5.26 18.60 13.55
N VAL A 86 -4.26 18.98 12.74
CA VAL A 86 -2.85 18.59 12.95
C VAL A 86 -2.31 19.17 14.25
N ARG A 87 -2.55 20.46 14.54
CA ARG A 87 -2.14 21.08 15.83
C ARG A 87 -2.77 20.35 17.01
N GLY A 88 -4.08 20.08 16.93
CA GLY A 88 -4.79 19.39 17.99
C GLY A 88 -4.33 17.94 18.22
N LEU A 89 -3.92 17.23 17.16
CA LEU A 89 -3.25 15.93 17.29
C LEU A 89 -1.88 16.06 17.97
N LYS A 90 -1.08 17.05 17.58
CA LYS A 90 0.24 17.28 18.17
C LYS A 90 0.16 17.60 19.66
N GLU A 91 -0.79 18.45 20.06
CA GLU A 91 -1.09 18.79 21.46
C GLU A 91 -1.50 17.57 22.30
N ARG A 92 -2.11 16.56 21.67
CA ARG A 92 -2.53 15.29 22.30
C ARG A 92 -1.42 14.25 22.38
N GLY A 93 -0.20 14.60 21.98
CA GLY A 93 0.96 13.71 22.07
C GLY A 93 1.09 12.71 20.92
N PHE A 94 0.40 12.91 19.80
CA PHE A 94 0.66 12.10 18.61
C PHE A 94 2.09 12.37 18.12
N GLU A 95 2.88 11.30 18.04
CA GLU A 95 4.26 11.33 17.58
C GLU A 95 4.35 11.27 16.06
N LYS A 96 3.37 10.62 15.41
CA LYS A 96 3.33 10.44 13.97
C LYS A 96 1.97 10.84 13.41
N ILE A 97 1.96 11.90 12.61
CA ILE A 97 0.78 12.46 11.96
C ILE A 97 1.01 12.42 10.46
N VAL A 98 0.32 11.49 9.79
CA VAL A 98 0.50 11.21 8.37
C VAL A 98 -0.65 11.83 7.58
N LEU A 99 -0.34 12.69 6.62
CA LEU A 99 -1.30 13.21 5.65
C LEU A 99 -1.28 12.35 4.39
N MET A 100 -2.38 11.70 4.04
CA MET A 100 -2.55 11.00 2.76
C MET A 100 -3.38 11.88 1.81
N THR A 101 -2.77 12.36 0.73
CA THR A 101 -3.31 13.42 -0.13
C THR A 101 -2.97 13.17 -1.60
N ASN A 102 -3.77 13.74 -2.50
CA ASN A 102 -3.42 13.88 -3.91
C ASN A 102 -2.42 15.01 -4.18
N GLY A 103 -2.13 15.86 -3.19
CA GLY A 103 -1.10 16.90 -3.24
C GLY A 103 -1.47 18.15 -4.04
N TYR A 104 -2.61 18.20 -4.73
CA TYR A 104 -2.91 19.29 -5.66
C TYR A 104 -2.93 20.66 -4.98
N GLU A 105 -3.65 20.81 -3.86
CA GLU A 105 -3.75 22.11 -3.15
C GLU A 105 -2.42 22.51 -2.49
N LEU A 106 -1.60 21.55 -2.07
CA LEU A 106 -0.25 21.81 -1.55
C LEU A 106 0.68 22.40 -2.61
N GLY A 107 0.45 22.03 -3.87
CA GLY A 107 1.18 22.56 -5.01
C GLY A 107 0.70 23.94 -5.44
N VAL A 108 -0.59 24.24 -5.28
CA VAL A 108 -1.19 25.53 -5.65
C VAL A 108 -0.84 26.62 -4.62
N ASP A 109 -0.94 26.33 -3.33
CA ASP A 109 -0.69 27.30 -2.26
C ASP A 109 0.75 27.17 -1.74
N GLU A 110 1.58 28.18 -2.02
CA GLU A 110 2.98 28.27 -1.56
C GLU A 110 3.14 28.20 -0.04
N ALA A 111 2.16 28.67 0.72
CA ALA A 111 2.25 28.72 2.18
C ALA A 111 1.78 27.42 2.85
N TYR A 112 1.11 26.52 2.13
CA TYR A 112 0.43 25.39 2.76
C TYR A 112 1.41 24.37 3.36
N VAL A 113 2.46 23.97 2.64
CA VAL A 113 3.47 23.04 3.17
C VAL A 113 4.21 23.61 4.39
N PRO A 114 4.74 24.86 4.36
CA PRO A 114 5.34 25.47 5.55
C PRO A 114 4.41 25.56 6.75
N GLU A 115 3.12 25.86 6.53
CA GLU A 115 2.15 25.95 7.62
C GLU A 115 1.80 24.57 8.21
N LEU A 116 1.75 23.52 7.40
CA LEU A 116 1.58 22.14 7.86
C LEU A 116 2.78 21.67 8.68
N GLU A 117 3.99 21.99 8.22
CA GLU A 117 5.22 21.72 8.96
C GLU A 117 5.20 22.42 10.33
N ALA A 118 4.87 23.72 10.35
CA ALA A 118 4.73 24.49 11.59
C ALA A 118 3.60 23.98 12.50
N ALA A 119 2.53 23.42 11.93
CA ALA A 119 1.46 22.79 12.70
C ALA A 119 1.87 21.45 13.34
N GLY A 120 2.98 20.85 12.90
CA GLY A 120 3.51 19.60 13.43
C GLY A 120 3.15 18.36 12.61
N LEU A 121 2.82 18.52 11.33
CA LEU A 121 2.68 17.38 10.41
C LEU A 121 4.04 16.67 10.30
N THR A 122 4.06 15.34 10.41
CA THR A 122 5.32 14.58 10.44
C THR A 122 5.63 13.90 9.12
N GLU A 123 4.60 13.40 8.42
CA GLU A 123 4.76 12.65 7.18
C GLU A 123 3.63 12.98 6.19
N SER A 124 3.94 13.00 4.90
CA SER A 124 2.96 13.13 3.83
C SER A 124 3.13 12.02 2.78
N HIS A 125 2.01 11.36 2.48
CA HIS A 125 1.89 10.38 1.41
C HIS A 125 1.17 11.05 0.24
N VAL A 126 1.92 11.35 -0.83
CA VAL A 126 1.39 12.04 -2.02
C VAL A 126 1.12 11.02 -3.13
N ASP A 127 -0.12 11.02 -3.61
CA ASP A 127 -0.54 10.18 -4.72
C ASP A 127 -0.29 10.84 -6.10
N LEU A 128 0.82 10.50 -6.74
CA LEU A 128 1.06 10.86 -8.14
C LEU A 128 0.38 9.85 -9.06
N LYS A 129 -0.76 10.25 -9.64
CA LYS A 129 -1.65 9.34 -10.40
C LYS A 129 -1.10 8.97 -11.78
N ALA A 130 -0.37 9.86 -12.42
CA ALA A 130 0.32 9.69 -13.70
C ALA A 130 1.33 10.83 -13.89
N TYR A 131 2.44 10.57 -14.58
CA TYR A 131 3.43 11.59 -14.93
C TYR A 131 3.11 12.29 -16.25
N SER A 132 2.52 11.57 -17.20
CA SER A 132 1.99 12.19 -18.41
C SER A 132 0.78 13.04 -18.03
N ASP A 133 0.86 14.35 -18.24
CA ASP A 133 -0.17 15.30 -17.82
C ASP A 133 -1.52 15.03 -18.52
N GLU A 134 -1.51 14.65 -19.80
CA GLU A 134 -2.71 14.27 -20.54
C GLU A 134 -3.42 13.06 -19.91
N LEU A 135 -2.65 12.03 -19.55
CA LEU A 135 -3.17 10.85 -18.86
C LEU A 135 -3.69 11.21 -17.46
N HIS A 136 -2.98 12.07 -16.73
CA HIS A 136 -3.41 12.54 -15.42
C HIS A 136 -4.74 13.31 -15.51
N GLN A 137 -4.88 14.21 -16.50
CA GLN A 137 -6.10 14.94 -16.76
C GLN A 137 -7.24 13.99 -17.16
N TRP A 138 -7.00 13.03 -18.04
CA TRP A 138 -8.00 12.05 -18.43
C TRP A 138 -8.48 11.21 -17.24
N TYR A 139 -7.55 10.79 -16.37
CA TYR A 139 -7.85 9.92 -15.24
C TYR A 139 -8.52 10.68 -14.09
N THR A 140 -8.03 11.87 -13.73
CA THR A 140 -8.42 12.62 -12.52
C THR A 140 -9.30 13.84 -12.78
N GLY A 141 -9.32 14.36 -14.01
CA GLY A 141 -9.92 15.65 -14.37
C GLY A 141 -9.04 16.88 -14.08
N LYS A 142 -7.78 16.71 -13.66
CA LYS A 142 -6.86 17.81 -13.28
C LYS A 142 -5.47 17.60 -13.87
N SER A 143 -4.72 18.68 -14.07
CA SER A 143 -3.29 18.60 -14.41
C SER A 143 -2.46 18.05 -13.25
N ASN A 144 -1.37 17.36 -13.54
CA ASN A 144 -0.45 16.88 -12.51
C ASN A 144 0.56 17.94 -12.04
N ARG A 145 0.68 19.08 -12.73
CA ARG A 145 1.71 20.08 -12.43
C ARG A 145 1.68 20.55 -10.97
N PRO A 146 0.52 20.83 -10.35
CA PRO A 146 0.50 21.15 -8.92
C PRO A 146 0.93 19.97 -8.05
N VAL A 147 0.59 18.74 -8.41
CA VAL A 147 1.05 17.54 -7.67
C VAL A 147 2.57 17.41 -7.73
N LEU A 148 3.19 17.65 -8.89
CA LEU A 148 4.65 17.64 -9.04
C LEU A 148 5.29 18.76 -8.19
N SER A 149 4.72 19.96 -8.20
CA SER A 149 5.18 21.07 -7.35
C SER A 149 5.04 20.77 -5.86
N ALA A 150 3.97 20.09 -5.44
CA ALA A 150 3.79 19.67 -4.06
C ALA A 150 4.87 18.69 -3.61
N ILE A 151 5.28 17.75 -4.47
CA ILE A 151 6.36 16.80 -4.20
C ILE A 151 7.69 17.54 -3.97
N GLU A 152 8.01 18.53 -4.80
CA GLU A 152 9.21 19.37 -4.65
C GLU A 152 9.18 20.16 -3.33
N LYS A 153 8.05 20.81 -3.02
CA LYS A 153 7.85 21.57 -1.78
C LYS A 153 7.96 20.71 -0.53
N LEU A 154 7.32 19.53 -0.53
CA LEU A 154 7.41 18.59 0.59
C LEU A 154 8.82 18.05 0.77
N ASN A 155 9.52 17.72 -0.32
CA ASN A 155 10.93 17.28 -0.24
C ASN A 155 11.86 18.37 0.30
N ALA A 156 11.55 19.65 0.09
CA ALA A 156 12.30 20.78 0.66
C ALA A 156 11.96 21.10 2.13
N SER A 157 10.89 20.51 2.68
CA SER A 157 10.47 20.67 4.07
C SER A 157 11.07 19.59 4.98
N ARG A 158 10.81 19.66 6.29
CA ARG A 158 11.13 18.58 7.25
C ARG A 158 10.04 17.51 7.35
N ILE A 159 8.95 17.62 6.60
CA ILE A 159 7.90 16.60 6.55
C ILE A 159 8.45 15.40 5.77
N GLU A 160 8.40 14.21 6.36
CA GLU A 160 8.82 13.01 5.66
C GLU A 160 7.93 12.76 4.44
N LEU A 161 8.54 12.50 3.28
CA LEU A 161 7.81 12.27 2.04
C LEU A 161 7.77 10.78 1.67
N LEU A 162 6.58 10.33 1.29
CA LEU A 162 6.36 9.10 0.53
C LEU A 162 5.54 9.47 -0.71
N VAL A 163 6.05 9.16 -1.90
CA VAL A 163 5.24 9.25 -3.12
C VAL A 163 4.66 7.88 -3.42
N GLN A 164 3.40 7.83 -3.84
CA GLN A 164 2.74 6.59 -4.23
C GLN A 164 1.99 6.72 -5.56
N THR A 165 1.95 5.61 -6.29
CA THR A 165 1.25 5.50 -7.57
C THR A 165 0.48 4.18 -7.62
N ILE A 166 -0.64 4.16 -8.33
CA ILE A 166 -1.37 2.92 -8.62
C ILE A 166 -0.94 2.41 -9.98
N TYR A 167 -0.38 1.20 -10.05
CA TYR A 167 -0.10 0.52 -11.31
C TYR A 167 -1.39 0.04 -11.95
N MET A 168 -1.66 0.50 -13.16
CA MET A 168 -2.87 0.27 -13.94
C MET A 168 -2.47 -0.26 -15.33
N PRO A 169 -2.56 -1.57 -15.61
CA PRO A 169 -2.12 -2.15 -16.88
C PRO A 169 -2.71 -1.41 -18.10
N GLY A 170 -1.83 -1.00 -19.03
CA GLY A 170 -2.20 -0.27 -20.24
C GLY A 170 -2.63 1.19 -20.03
N LEU A 171 -2.45 1.74 -18.82
CA LEU A 171 -2.73 3.14 -18.50
C LEU A 171 -1.54 3.74 -17.73
N VAL A 172 -1.35 3.32 -16.49
CA VAL A 172 -0.23 3.73 -15.62
C VAL A 172 0.61 2.49 -15.41
N ASP A 173 1.34 2.10 -16.44
CA ASP A 173 2.13 0.88 -16.51
C ASP A 173 3.63 1.18 -16.49
N ASP A 174 4.44 0.24 -16.98
CA ASP A 174 5.91 0.27 -16.92
C ASP A 174 6.51 1.61 -17.41
N GLU A 175 5.96 2.21 -18.47
CA GLU A 175 6.44 3.48 -19.01
C GLU A 175 6.17 4.65 -18.07
N GLU A 176 4.97 4.74 -17.51
CA GLU A 176 4.62 5.80 -16.55
C GLU A 176 5.39 5.63 -15.24
N ILE A 177 5.57 4.39 -14.77
CA ILE A 177 6.39 4.11 -13.59
C ILE A 177 7.83 4.56 -13.79
N GLU A 178 8.42 4.33 -14.97
CA GLU A 178 9.77 4.79 -15.29
C GLU A 178 9.86 6.33 -15.24
N LYS A 179 8.93 7.03 -15.89
CA LYS A 179 8.90 8.50 -15.89
C LYS A 179 8.73 9.08 -14.48
N ILE A 180 7.85 8.49 -13.67
CA ILE A 180 7.69 8.89 -12.26
C ILE A 180 9.00 8.68 -11.51
N ALA A 181 9.63 7.51 -11.64
CA ALA A 181 10.87 7.21 -10.94
C ALA A 181 12.01 8.16 -11.35
N GLN A 182 12.13 8.49 -12.64
CA GLN A 182 13.09 9.48 -13.15
C GLN A 182 12.85 10.86 -12.57
N PHE A 183 11.59 11.33 -12.58
CA PHE A 183 11.24 12.61 -11.99
C PHE A 183 11.59 12.67 -10.50
N LEU A 184 11.16 11.68 -9.73
CA LEU A 184 11.45 11.62 -8.30
C LEU A 184 12.95 11.58 -8.03
N ALA A 185 13.72 10.82 -8.81
CA ALA A 185 15.17 10.78 -8.69
C ALA A 185 15.84 12.12 -9.05
N SER A 186 15.26 12.88 -9.97
CA SER A 186 15.73 14.23 -10.31
C SER A 186 15.46 15.25 -9.20
N VAL A 187 14.41 15.05 -8.40
CA VAL A 187 14.12 15.88 -7.22
C VAL A 187 15.03 15.45 -6.07
N ASN A 188 15.01 14.17 -5.71
CA ASN A 188 15.87 13.57 -4.71
C ASN A 188 15.83 12.02 -4.82
N PRO A 189 16.96 11.35 -5.09
CA PRO A 189 17.01 9.89 -5.25
C PRO A 189 16.66 9.10 -3.98
N THR A 190 16.62 9.74 -2.81
CA THR A 190 16.24 9.08 -1.55
C THR A 190 14.74 9.05 -1.30
N ILE A 191 13.91 9.73 -2.12
CA ILE A 191 12.45 9.73 -1.97
C ILE A 191 11.93 8.30 -1.96
N ARG A 192 11.12 7.98 -0.93
CA ARG A 192 10.44 6.69 -0.86
C ARG A 192 9.34 6.66 -1.91
N TYR A 193 9.33 5.61 -2.72
CA TYR A 193 8.35 5.44 -3.79
C TYR A 193 7.60 4.12 -3.64
N ARG A 194 6.27 4.19 -3.53
CA ARG A 194 5.39 3.03 -3.36
C ARG A 194 4.49 2.83 -4.59
N ILE A 195 4.57 1.65 -5.19
CA ILE A 195 3.73 1.25 -6.32
C ILE A 195 2.66 0.27 -5.79
N ASN A 196 1.39 0.66 -5.88
CA ASN A 196 0.25 -0.16 -5.43
C ASN A 196 -0.48 -0.79 -6.63
N PRO A 197 -0.97 -2.04 -6.53
CA PRO A 197 -1.71 -2.66 -7.61
C PRO A 197 -3.12 -2.07 -7.72
N PHE A 198 -3.61 -1.81 -8.93
CA PHE A 198 -5.01 -1.44 -9.13
C PHE A 198 -5.96 -2.53 -8.68
N ALA A 199 -6.91 -2.19 -7.81
CA ALA A 199 -7.97 -3.09 -7.40
C ALA A 199 -9.25 -2.78 -8.17
N SER A 200 -9.34 -3.31 -9.40
CA SER A 200 -10.50 -3.12 -10.29
C SER A 200 -11.82 -3.55 -9.65
N VAL A 201 -11.78 -4.53 -8.74
CA VAL A 201 -12.93 -5.00 -7.97
C VAL A 201 -13.57 -3.86 -7.18
N PHE A 202 -12.79 -2.86 -6.70
CA PHE A 202 -13.28 -1.74 -5.88
C PHE A 202 -13.57 -0.45 -6.65
N ALA A 203 -13.09 -0.29 -7.89
CA ALA A 203 -13.23 0.96 -8.64
C ALA A 203 -14.66 1.24 -9.15
N TYR A 204 -15.12 2.49 -9.08
CA TYR A 204 -16.42 2.90 -9.63
C TYR A 204 -16.54 2.57 -11.13
N GLU A 205 -15.51 2.91 -11.91
CA GLU A 205 -15.38 2.49 -13.30
C GLU A 205 -14.31 1.41 -13.42
N LYS A 206 -14.65 0.28 -14.05
CA LYS A 206 -13.70 -0.79 -14.40
C LYS A 206 -12.89 -0.37 -15.63
N ILE A 207 -11.94 0.55 -15.46
CA ILE A 207 -11.16 1.10 -16.59
C ILE A 207 -10.01 0.20 -17.06
N THR A 208 -9.50 -0.68 -16.20
CA THR A 208 -8.54 -1.73 -16.55
C THR A 208 -8.63 -2.89 -15.55
N ARG A 209 -7.90 -3.98 -15.81
CA ARG A 209 -7.80 -5.14 -14.92
C ARG A 209 -6.82 -4.89 -13.76
N ARG A 210 -6.84 -5.78 -12.77
CA ARG A 210 -5.77 -5.84 -11.76
C ARG A 210 -4.45 -6.24 -12.45
N PRO A 211 -3.30 -5.65 -12.07
CA PRO A 211 -2.01 -6.12 -12.55
C PRO A 211 -1.66 -7.52 -12.04
N THR A 212 -0.91 -8.26 -12.83
CA THR A 212 -0.31 -9.53 -12.42
C THR A 212 0.85 -9.28 -11.46
N LEU A 213 1.28 -10.33 -10.74
CA LEU A 213 2.47 -10.23 -9.91
C LEU A 213 3.72 -9.92 -10.72
N GLU A 214 3.84 -10.46 -11.93
CA GLU A 214 4.97 -10.22 -12.82
C GLU A 214 5.02 -8.76 -13.28
N GLU A 215 3.89 -8.14 -13.59
CA GLU A 215 3.80 -6.71 -13.90
C GLU A 215 4.28 -5.85 -12.72
N MET A 216 3.83 -6.16 -11.51
CA MET A 216 4.29 -5.46 -10.31
C MET A 216 5.79 -5.63 -10.07
N GLU A 217 6.33 -6.84 -10.29
CA GLU A 217 7.76 -7.12 -10.17
C GLU A 217 8.60 -6.40 -11.25
N ARG A 218 8.08 -6.25 -12.47
CA ARG A 218 8.71 -5.44 -13.52
C ARG A 218 8.71 -3.97 -13.15
N ALA A 219 7.59 -3.42 -12.71
CA ALA A 219 7.46 -2.04 -12.24
C ALA A 219 8.47 -1.72 -11.12
N TYR A 220 8.60 -2.62 -10.13
CA TYR A 220 9.62 -2.53 -9.09
C TYR A 220 11.04 -2.45 -9.68
N THR A 221 11.36 -3.37 -10.60
CA THR A 221 12.69 -3.46 -11.21
C THR A 221 13.03 -2.19 -12.00
N ILE A 222 12.07 -1.63 -12.71
CA ILE A 222 12.22 -0.39 -13.48
C ILE A 222 12.50 0.79 -12.56
N ALA A 223 11.62 1.02 -11.56
CA ALA A 223 11.77 2.14 -10.65
C ALA A 223 13.04 2.03 -9.78
N SER A 224 13.44 0.82 -9.38
CA SER A 224 14.65 0.57 -8.58
C SER A 224 15.96 0.93 -9.29
N LYS A 225 15.95 1.13 -10.61
CA LYS A 225 17.13 1.66 -11.34
C LYS A 225 17.44 3.11 -10.95
N TYR A 226 16.42 3.87 -10.55
CA TYR A 226 16.52 5.31 -10.24
C TYR A 226 16.36 5.59 -8.74
N LEU A 227 15.55 4.78 -8.05
CA LEU A 227 15.18 4.97 -6.65
C LEU A 227 15.46 3.70 -5.83
N PRO A 228 16.53 3.65 -5.01
CA PRO A 228 16.88 2.47 -4.22
C PRO A 228 15.82 2.11 -3.15
N ASN A 229 14.97 3.07 -2.76
CA ASN A 229 13.91 2.90 -1.77
C ASN A 229 12.53 2.60 -2.41
N THR A 230 12.52 2.03 -3.62
CA THR A 230 11.29 1.62 -4.30
C THR A 230 10.63 0.46 -3.57
N ILE A 231 9.30 0.49 -3.50
CA ILE A 231 8.49 -0.46 -2.76
C ILE A 231 7.29 -0.83 -3.62
N ILE A 232 6.93 -2.11 -3.68
CA ILE A 232 5.65 -2.56 -4.23
C ILE A 232 4.72 -3.00 -3.11
N SER A 233 3.46 -2.61 -3.19
CA SER A 233 2.45 -3.03 -2.23
C SER A 233 1.75 -4.31 -2.68
N ARG A 234 1.30 -5.10 -1.70
CA ARG A 234 0.28 -6.15 -1.85
C ARG A 234 -0.84 -5.88 -0.83
N SER A 235 -1.05 -4.64 -0.40
CA SER A 235 -2.08 -4.31 0.60
C SER A 235 -3.48 -4.80 0.20
N CYS A 236 -3.81 -4.71 -1.09
CA CYS A 236 -5.05 -5.29 -1.63
C CYS A 236 -5.04 -6.84 -1.73
N TYR A 237 -4.02 -7.53 -1.22
CA TYR A 237 -4.04 -8.98 -0.96
C TYR A 237 -4.39 -9.31 0.49
N ARG A 238 -4.26 -8.36 1.45
CA ARG A 238 -4.72 -8.58 2.84
C ARG A 238 -6.24 -8.67 2.96
N GLU A 239 -6.95 -8.04 2.02
CA GLU A 239 -8.40 -8.13 1.88
C GLU A 239 -8.86 -9.42 1.18
N TYR A 240 -7.93 -10.16 0.56
CA TYR A 240 -8.15 -11.55 0.21
C TYR A 240 -7.86 -12.41 1.44
N PRO A 241 -8.79 -13.30 1.85
CA PRO A 241 -8.59 -14.13 3.01
C PRO A 241 -7.41 -15.06 2.75
N THR A 242 -6.23 -14.68 3.22
CA THR A 242 -5.19 -15.66 3.53
C THR A 242 -5.71 -16.36 4.78
N PRO A 243 -6.05 -17.66 4.77
CA PRO A 243 -6.57 -18.30 5.96
C PRO A 243 -5.49 -18.33 7.06
N PRO A 244 -5.80 -17.96 8.32
CA PRO A 244 -7.08 -17.45 8.80
C PRO A 244 -7.29 -15.96 8.48
N PRO A 245 -8.54 -15.52 8.19
CA PRO A 245 -8.85 -14.14 7.87
C PRO A 245 -8.36 -13.20 8.97
N GLN A 246 -7.42 -12.31 8.62
CA GLN A 246 -6.85 -11.37 9.58
C GLN A 246 -7.86 -10.25 9.84
N LYS A 247 -8.34 -10.20 11.09
CA LYS A 247 -9.10 -9.08 11.64
C LYS A 247 -8.14 -7.92 11.82
N THR A 248 -8.14 -6.98 10.87
CA THR A 248 -7.10 -5.95 10.78
C THR A 248 -7.61 -4.54 11.11
N TRP A 249 -8.90 -4.27 10.89
CA TRP A 249 -9.47 -2.94 11.01
C TRP A 249 -10.89 -2.94 11.57
N ILE A 250 -11.20 -1.92 12.36
CA ILE A 250 -12.53 -1.61 12.88
C ILE A 250 -12.95 -0.22 12.40
N THR A 251 -14.19 -0.09 11.95
CA THR A 251 -14.80 1.21 11.62
C THR A 251 -15.54 1.75 12.83
N VAL A 252 -15.28 3.01 13.20
CA VAL A 252 -15.99 3.72 14.27
C VAL A 252 -16.63 4.96 13.69
N TYR A 253 -17.95 5.04 13.69
CA TYR A 253 -18.68 6.17 13.13
C TYR A 253 -18.66 7.38 14.08
N PRO A 254 -19.02 8.58 13.60
CA PRO A 254 -19.01 9.78 14.42
C PRO A 254 -19.96 9.75 15.63
N ASP A 255 -20.94 8.84 15.66
CA ASP A 255 -21.83 8.57 16.81
C ASP A 255 -21.26 7.51 17.76
N LEU A 256 -20.00 7.11 17.56
CA LEU A 256 -19.25 6.08 18.29
C LEU A 256 -19.77 4.65 18.08
N THR A 257 -20.69 4.44 17.12
CA THR A 257 -21.07 3.08 16.75
C THR A 257 -19.90 2.38 16.06
N ILE A 258 -19.68 1.12 16.45
CA ILE A 258 -18.58 0.31 15.95
C ILE A 258 -19.12 -0.71 14.96
N LYS A 259 -18.53 -0.76 13.77
CA LYS A 259 -18.85 -1.76 12.75
C LYS A 259 -17.57 -2.41 12.24
N ARG A 260 -17.58 -3.73 12.19
CA ARG A 260 -16.60 -4.49 11.41
C ARG A 260 -17.13 -4.61 9.98
N ARG A 261 -16.40 -4.08 9.01
CA ARG A 261 -16.75 -4.23 7.60
C ARG A 261 -15.93 -5.34 6.99
N GLY A 262 -16.56 -6.43 6.62
CA GLY A 262 -15.97 -7.43 5.74
C GLY A 262 -16.01 -6.97 4.29
N MET A 263 -15.52 -7.82 3.40
CA MET A 263 -15.56 -7.59 1.96
C MET A 263 -16.98 -7.44 1.43
N LYS A 264 -17.93 -8.20 2.01
CA LYS A 264 -19.33 -8.20 1.61
C LYS A 264 -20.02 -6.88 1.94
N GLU A 265 -19.85 -6.36 3.16
CA GLU A 265 -20.43 -5.08 3.57
C GLU A 265 -19.86 -3.93 2.74
N GLN A 266 -18.57 -3.96 2.44
CA GLN A 266 -17.95 -2.96 1.57
C GLN A 266 -18.47 -3.04 0.13
N ALA A 267 -18.69 -4.26 -0.38
CA ALA A 267 -19.31 -4.47 -1.69
C ALA A 267 -20.77 -4.00 -1.72
N GLU A 268 -21.55 -4.27 -0.67
CA GLU A 268 -22.95 -3.84 -0.55
C GLU A 268 -23.08 -2.32 -0.41
N GLU A 269 -22.27 -1.68 0.45
CA GLU A 269 -22.20 -0.22 0.58
C GLU A 269 -21.85 0.43 -0.77
N ARG A 270 -20.91 -0.19 -1.50
CA ARG A 270 -20.55 0.27 -2.84
C ARG A 270 -21.64 0.02 -3.88
N LEU A 271 -22.34 -1.11 -3.83
CA LEU A 271 -23.51 -1.37 -4.68
C LEU A 271 -24.57 -0.31 -4.44
N ALA A 272 -24.92 -0.05 -3.18
CA ALA A 272 -25.89 0.97 -2.81
C ALA A 272 -25.48 2.34 -3.37
N TRP A 273 -24.19 2.69 -3.26
CA TRP A 273 -23.67 3.94 -3.81
C TRP A 273 -23.72 3.99 -5.35
N LEU A 274 -23.19 2.97 -6.05
CA LEU A 274 -23.22 2.91 -7.51
C LEU A 274 -24.65 2.88 -8.06
N SER A 275 -25.57 2.26 -7.31
CA SER A 275 -26.99 2.21 -7.61
C SER A 275 -27.68 3.59 -7.55
N SER A 276 -27.04 4.57 -6.90
CA SER A 276 -27.53 5.96 -6.89
C SER A 276 -27.21 6.72 -8.19
N VAL A 277 -26.28 6.20 -9.00
CA VAL A 277 -25.82 6.84 -10.25
C VAL A 277 -26.29 6.08 -11.49
N ARG A 278 -26.46 4.76 -11.41
CA ARG A 278 -26.98 3.90 -12.49
C ARG A 278 -27.70 2.68 -11.89
N PRO A 279 -28.66 2.04 -12.58
CA PRO A 279 -29.48 0.97 -11.99
C PRO A 279 -28.66 -0.16 -11.37
N ARG A 280 -29.06 -0.63 -10.17
CA ARG A 280 -28.36 -1.67 -9.40
C ARG A 280 -28.07 -2.92 -10.21
N GLU A 281 -29.03 -3.37 -10.99
CA GLU A 281 -28.94 -4.56 -11.86
C GLU A 281 -27.85 -4.42 -12.93
N SER A 282 -27.59 -3.20 -13.42
CA SER A 282 -26.48 -2.93 -14.35
C SER A 282 -25.13 -3.05 -13.66
N VAL A 283 -25.03 -2.60 -12.41
CA VAL A 283 -23.82 -2.67 -11.60
C VAL A 283 -23.51 -4.13 -11.22
N GLU A 284 -24.53 -4.89 -10.83
CA GLU A 284 -24.41 -6.30 -10.48
C GLU A 284 -24.02 -7.14 -11.71
N ARG A 285 -24.59 -6.87 -12.89
CA ARG A 285 -24.18 -7.51 -14.16
C ARG A 285 -22.73 -7.22 -14.54
N ASP A 286 -22.27 -5.99 -14.38
CA ASP A 286 -20.86 -5.61 -14.59
C ASP A 286 -19.92 -6.35 -13.61
N TRP A 287 -20.40 -6.70 -12.41
CA TRP A 287 -19.64 -7.45 -11.41
C TRP A 287 -19.63 -8.97 -11.63
N GLN A 288 -20.73 -9.54 -12.10
CA GLN A 288 -20.82 -10.98 -12.39
C GLN A 288 -20.02 -11.39 -13.64
N ASN A 289 -19.73 -10.44 -14.53
CA ASN A 289 -18.81 -10.66 -15.65
C ASN A 289 -17.34 -10.61 -15.16
N GLU A 290 -16.91 -11.64 -14.42
CA GLU A 290 -15.49 -11.91 -14.11
C GLU A 290 -14.74 -12.55 -15.30
N GLU A 291 -15.45 -13.03 -16.32
CA GLU A 291 -14.87 -13.44 -17.59
C GLU A 291 -15.13 -12.37 -18.65
N TRP A 292 -14.25 -11.37 -18.71
CA TRP A 292 -14.12 -10.60 -19.93
C TRP A 292 -13.45 -11.50 -20.97
N ASP A 293 -14.17 -11.85 -22.04
CA ASP A 293 -13.68 -12.63 -23.17
C ASP A 293 -12.39 -12.00 -23.74
N PHE A 294 -11.26 -12.53 -23.30
CA PHE A 294 -9.91 -12.09 -23.65
C PHE A 294 -9.58 -12.39 -25.13
N THR A 295 -10.33 -13.27 -25.79
CA THR A 295 -10.10 -13.68 -27.18
C THR A 295 -10.46 -12.56 -28.16
N LEU A 296 -11.50 -11.78 -27.86
CA LEU A 296 -11.99 -10.71 -28.75
C LEU A 296 -11.07 -9.48 -28.77
N ARG A 297 -10.24 -9.28 -27.75
CA ARG A 297 -9.28 -8.16 -27.70
C ARG A 297 -7.90 -8.51 -28.26
N HIS A 298 -7.48 -9.78 -28.19
CA HIS A 298 -6.23 -10.22 -28.85
C HIS A 298 -6.28 -10.05 -30.37
N SER A 299 -7.47 -10.12 -30.98
CA SER A 299 -7.64 -9.83 -32.41
C SER A 299 -7.57 -8.32 -32.76
N LEU A 300 -7.71 -7.43 -31.77
CA LEU A 300 -7.73 -5.96 -31.98
C LEU A 300 -6.39 -5.27 -31.67
N VAL A 301 -5.45 -5.94 -30.98
CA VAL A 301 -4.13 -5.37 -30.63
C VAL A 301 -2.93 -6.19 -31.12
N GLY A 302 -3.11 -7.23 -31.93
CA GLY A 302 -2.04 -7.77 -32.78
C GLY A 302 -0.80 -8.32 -32.06
N ILE A 303 -0.95 -8.87 -30.85
CA ILE A 303 0.13 -9.52 -30.12
C ILE A 303 -0.23 -10.99 -29.96
N SER A 304 0.58 -11.89 -30.53
CA SER A 304 0.44 -13.34 -30.39
C SER A 304 1.19 -13.84 -29.16
N GLU A 305 0.53 -14.58 -28.28
CA GLU A 305 1.21 -15.42 -27.28
C GLU A 305 0.80 -16.90 -27.43
N SER A 306 1.81 -17.77 -27.41
CA SER A 306 1.68 -19.22 -27.41
C SER A 306 1.27 -19.75 -26.01
N PRO A 307 0.53 -20.87 -25.92
CA PRO A 307 -0.07 -21.32 -24.68
C PRO A 307 0.86 -22.24 -23.87
N ALA A 308 1.16 -21.86 -22.63
CA ALA A 308 1.71 -22.79 -21.63
C ALA A 308 0.56 -23.43 -20.83
N GLN A 309 0.52 -24.76 -20.85
CA GLN A 309 -0.50 -25.60 -20.23
C GLN A 309 -0.35 -25.67 -18.71
N HIS A 310 -1.43 -25.42 -17.98
CA HIS A 310 -1.54 -25.74 -16.56
C HIS A 310 -1.80 -27.24 -16.36
N SER A 311 -1.04 -27.88 -15.47
CA SER A 311 -1.42 -29.16 -14.87
C SER A 311 -1.39 -29.09 -13.35
N SER A 312 -2.34 -29.81 -12.76
CA SER A 312 -2.86 -29.69 -11.40
C SER A 312 -2.31 -30.73 -10.42
N LYS A 313 -2.39 -30.37 -9.12
CA LYS A 313 -2.73 -31.19 -7.91
C LYS A 313 -1.67 -31.18 -6.81
N GLN A 314 -2.08 -30.68 -5.64
CA GLN A 314 -1.42 -30.87 -4.34
C GLN A 314 -1.80 -32.23 -3.73
N LYS A 315 -0.83 -32.88 -3.09
CA LYS A 315 -1.04 -33.91 -2.05
C LYS A 315 -0.24 -33.52 -0.80
N LYS A 316 -0.84 -33.67 0.37
CA LYS A 316 -0.19 -33.60 1.69
C LYS A 316 0.56 -34.91 1.98
N ALA A 317 1.70 -34.82 2.67
CA ALA A 317 2.38 -35.97 3.28
C ALA A 317 2.92 -35.60 4.69
N GLU A 318 3.01 -36.62 5.54
CA GLU A 318 3.45 -36.67 6.94
C GLU A 318 4.99 -36.52 7.11
N PRO A 319 5.52 -36.38 8.35
CA PRO A 319 6.85 -35.80 8.57
C PRO A 319 7.95 -36.87 8.67
N GLU A 320 8.85 -36.89 7.69
CA GLU A 320 10.20 -37.47 7.79
C GLU A 320 11.21 -36.60 7.02
N SER A 321 12.50 -36.68 7.39
CA SER A 321 13.66 -35.87 6.96
C SER A 321 13.47 -35.11 5.63
N GLY A 322 13.05 -33.86 5.74
CA GLY A 322 12.62 -33.07 4.59
C GLY A 322 13.60 -31.99 4.16
N GLN A 323 13.60 -31.66 2.87
CA GLN A 323 14.30 -30.51 2.32
C GLN A 323 13.63 -29.20 2.76
N ILE A 324 14.39 -28.13 2.98
CA ILE A 324 13.82 -26.80 3.20
C ILE A 324 13.65 -26.12 1.85
N LYS A 325 12.45 -25.67 1.53
CA LYS A 325 12.13 -24.96 0.28
C LYS A 325 12.25 -23.47 0.50
N VAL A 326 13.18 -22.83 -0.20
CA VAL A 326 13.36 -21.38 -0.18
C VAL A 326 12.82 -20.78 -1.47
N LYS A 327 11.77 -19.95 -1.37
CA LYS A 327 11.20 -19.20 -2.49
C LYS A 327 11.70 -17.77 -2.52
N PHE A 328 12.04 -17.30 -3.71
CA PHE A 328 12.55 -15.96 -3.94
C PHE A 328 11.54 -15.09 -4.72
N PRO A 329 11.54 -13.76 -4.48
CA PRO A 329 10.83 -12.82 -5.34
C PRO A 329 11.62 -12.64 -6.64
N GLN A 330 10.96 -12.20 -7.72
CA GLN A 330 11.66 -11.93 -8.98
C GLN A 330 12.78 -10.90 -8.84
N ALA A 331 12.67 -9.99 -7.87
CA ALA A 331 13.71 -9.02 -7.53
C ALA A 331 15.06 -9.69 -7.23
N LEU A 332 15.07 -10.92 -6.71
CA LEU A 332 16.30 -11.67 -6.45
C LEU A 332 16.73 -12.57 -7.62
N HIS A 333 15.92 -12.74 -8.67
CA HIS A 333 16.22 -13.64 -9.78
C HIS A 333 17.54 -13.31 -10.50
N ARG A 334 17.94 -12.04 -10.56
CA ARG A 334 19.24 -11.65 -11.13
C ARG A 334 20.42 -12.26 -10.36
N VAL A 335 20.26 -12.41 -9.05
CA VAL A 335 21.27 -12.94 -8.13
C VAL A 335 21.15 -14.46 -8.02
N THR A 336 19.95 -14.99 -7.78
CA THR A 336 19.72 -16.42 -7.51
C THR A 336 19.62 -17.27 -8.78
N LYS A 337 19.29 -16.67 -9.93
CA LYS A 337 18.96 -17.36 -11.20
C LYS A 337 17.82 -18.39 -11.10
N THR A 338 17.05 -18.37 -10.02
CA THR A 338 15.92 -19.26 -9.76
C THR A 338 14.89 -18.61 -8.85
N ARG A 339 13.63 -19.03 -8.94
CA ARG A 339 12.55 -18.60 -8.01
C ARG A 339 12.36 -19.54 -6.82
N LEU A 340 13.02 -20.70 -6.85
CA LEU A 340 12.95 -21.72 -5.81
C LEU A 340 14.31 -22.40 -5.67
N THR A 341 14.70 -22.68 -4.45
CA THR A 341 15.81 -23.58 -4.16
C THR A 341 15.46 -24.49 -3.00
N GLU A 342 15.89 -25.73 -3.13
CA GLU A 342 15.80 -26.73 -2.08
C GLU A 342 17.17 -26.84 -1.42
N LEU A 343 17.16 -26.79 -0.08
CA LEU A 343 18.36 -26.93 0.74
C LEU A 343 18.29 -28.25 1.51
N GLU A 344 19.40 -28.99 1.44
CA GLU A 344 19.67 -30.22 2.17
C GLU A 344 20.97 -30.05 2.94
N GLY A 345 21.00 -30.38 4.23
CA GLY A 345 22.24 -30.35 5.00
C GLY A 345 22.02 -30.41 6.51
N ASP A 346 22.97 -31.06 7.19
CA ASP A 346 23.09 -31.02 8.64
C ASP A 346 23.45 -29.58 9.07
N GLY A 347 22.73 -29.03 10.04
CA GLY A 347 23.01 -27.69 10.61
C GLY A 347 22.05 -26.57 10.19
N LEU A 348 21.07 -26.84 9.35
CA LEU A 348 19.97 -25.89 9.06
C LEU A 348 18.92 -25.94 10.18
N ASN A 349 19.27 -25.41 11.35
CA ASN A 349 18.39 -25.43 12.52
C ASN A 349 17.55 -24.17 12.66
N THR A 350 18.03 -23.04 12.11
CA THR A 350 17.36 -21.74 12.19
C THR A 350 17.28 -21.04 10.83
N VAL A 351 16.42 -20.02 10.75
CA VAL A 351 16.36 -19.14 9.57
C VAL A 351 17.70 -18.45 9.31
N GLU A 352 18.46 -18.11 10.36
CA GLU A 352 19.81 -17.58 10.24
C GLU A 352 20.76 -18.55 9.52
N ASP A 353 20.71 -19.85 9.86
CA ASP A 353 21.52 -20.88 9.21
C ASP A 353 21.15 -21.02 7.73
N VAL A 354 19.85 -20.97 7.43
CA VAL A 354 19.36 -20.95 6.04
C VAL A 354 19.88 -19.72 5.29
N LEU A 355 19.82 -18.53 5.88
CA LEU A 355 20.32 -17.31 5.25
C LEU A 355 21.84 -17.36 5.01
N LYS A 356 22.62 -17.85 5.97
CA LYS A 356 24.07 -18.06 5.81
C LYS A 356 24.38 -19.00 4.65
N HIS A 357 23.66 -20.13 4.57
CA HIS A 357 23.82 -21.08 3.48
C HIS A 357 23.43 -20.49 2.11
N LEU A 358 22.42 -19.61 2.07
CA LEU A 358 22.07 -18.87 0.85
C LEU A 358 23.15 -17.87 0.44
N VAL A 359 23.83 -17.22 1.41
CA VAL A 359 25.00 -16.38 1.15
C VAL A 359 26.16 -17.20 0.60
N GLU A 360 26.44 -18.37 1.16
CA GLU A 360 27.46 -19.30 0.63
C GLU A 360 27.14 -19.73 -0.81
N ARG A 361 25.86 -19.99 -1.10
CA ARG A 361 25.40 -20.46 -2.42
C ARG A 361 25.38 -19.38 -3.50
N TYR A 362 24.97 -18.16 -3.16
CA TYR A 362 24.74 -17.07 -4.12
C TYR A 362 25.74 -15.92 -4.03
N GLY A 363 26.65 -15.96 -3.05
CA GLY A 363 27.74 -15.01 -2.87
C GLY A 363 27.33 -13.67 -2.25
N GLU A 364 28.30 -12.76 -2.19
CA GLU A 364 28.16 -11.44 -1.54
C GLU A 364 27.04 -10.59 -2.12
N GLN A 365 26.74 -10.71 -3.43
CA GLN A 365 25.63 -9.97 -4.05
C GLN A 365 24.27 -10.31 -3.41
N PHE A 366 24.06 -11.55 -2.97
CA PHE A 366 22.86 -11.94 -2.23
C PHE A 366 22.85 -11.31 -0.85
N SER A 367 23.97 -11.39 -0.15
CA SER A 367 24.16 -10.76 1.16
C SER A 367 23.86 -9.27 1.10
N ASP A 368 24.50 -8.53 0.19
CA ASP A 368 24.31 -7.10 0.03
C ASP A 368 22.89 -6.72 -0.38
N THR A 369 22.15 -7.61 -1.05
CA THR A 369 20.78 -7.32 -1.45
C THR A 369 19.80 -7.55 -0.30
N VAL A 370 19.95 -8.64 0.47
CA VAL A 370 18.93 -9.10 1.43
C VAL A 370 19.30 -8.79 2.89
N LEU A 371 20.58 -8.63 3.20
CA LEU A 371 21.11 -8.57 4.57
C LEU A 371 21.85 -7.26 4.83
N GLU A 372 21.86 -6.83 6.08
CA GLU A 372 22.68 -5.73 6.59
C GLU A 372 23.37 -6.15 7.89
N ILE A 373 24.55 -5.56 8.17
CA ILE A 373 25.29 -5.82 9.41
C ILE A 373 24.93 -4.71 10.39
N ASP A 374 24.37 -5.09 11.55
CA ASP A 374 24.14 -4.15 12.64
C ASP A 374 25.50 -3.70 13.20
N GLY A 375 25.83 -2.42 12.97
CA GLY A 375 27.09 -1.80 13.36
C GLY A 375 27.36 -1.72 14.87
N THR A 376 26.39 -2.11 15.71
CA THR A 376 26.56 -2.12 17.17
C THR A 376 27.01 -3.47 17.73
N ASN A 377 26.67 -4.59 17.07
CA ASN A 377 26.92 -5.95 17.59
C ASN A 377 27.38 -6.98 16.54
N ASN A 378 27.68 -6.57 15.31
CA ASN A 378 28.14 -7.47 14.23
C ASN A 378 27.16 -8.62 13.93
N HIS A 379 25.87 -8.41 14.22
CA HIS A 379 24.80 -9.38 13.95
C HIS A 379 24.24 -9.20 12.54
N LEU A 380 23.91 -10.33 11.90
CA LEU A 380 23.28 -10.39 10.59
C LEU A 380 21.80 -9.99 10.74
N GLU A 381 21.37 -8.92 10.08
CA GLU A 381 19.96 -8.53 10.00
C GLU A 381 19.44 -8.63 8.57
N ILE A 382 18.13 -8.85 8.41
CA ILE A 382 17.48 -8.78 7.10
C ILE A 382 17.16 -7.31 6.82
N LYS A 383 17.63 -6.79 5.68
CA LYS A 383 17.36 -5.42 5.26
C LYS A 383 15.87 -5.11 5.35
N ARG A 384 15.54 -3.89 5.77
CA ARG A 384 14.15 -3.41 5.87
C ARG A 384 13.34 -3.56 4.58
N SER A 385 14.01 -3.58 3.43
CA SER A 385 13.43 -3.82 2.11
C SER A 385 13.03 -5.28 1.85
N PHE A 386 13.19 -6.19 2.80
CA PHE A 386 12.77 -7.58 2.71
C PHE A 386 12.01 -8.04 3.97
N ASN A 387 11.11 -9.01 3.78
CA ASN A 387 10.48 -9.77 4.85
C ASN A 387 10.69 -11.24 4.58
N VAL A 388 10.88 -12.01 5.63
CA VAL A 388 11.04 -13.46 5.57
C VAL A 388 9.87 -14.11 6.29
N TYR A 389 9.29 -15.11 5.65
CA TYR A 389 8.17 -15.89 6.15
C TYR A 389 8.57 -17.35 6.25
N LEU A 390 8.23 -17.99 7.36
CA LEU A 390 8.35 -19.44 7.54
C LEU A 390 6.94 -20.02 7.58
N ASN A 391 6.62 -20.92 6.65
CA ASN A 391 5.31 -21.57 6.54
C ASN A 391 4.14 -20.58 6.57
N GLY A 392 4.32 -19.41 5.94
CA GLY A 392 3.32 -18.34 5.88
C GLY A 392 3.30 -17.36 7.07
N MET A 393 4.09 -17.58 8.13
CA MET A 393 4.22 -16.64 9.25
C MET A 393 5.45 -15.77 9.10
N ASN A 394 5.31 -14.44 9.27
CA ASN A 394 6.46 -13.53 9.28
C ASN A 394 7.35 -13.85 10.49
N ILE A 395 8.64 -14.05 10.27
CA ILE A 395 9.57 -14.44 11.33
C ILE A 395 9.72 -13.37 12.43
N LYS A 396 9.37 -12.11 12.15
CA LYS A 396 9.30 -11.03 13.15
C LYS A 396 8.26 -11.30 14.24
N ASN A 397 7.21 -12.07 13.92
CA ASN A 397 6.20 -12.52 14.87
C ASN A 397 6.59 -13.85 15.56
N LEU A 398 7.80 -14.35 15.29
CA LEU A 398 8.38 -15.55 15.87
C LEU A 398 9.63 -15.15 16.68
N ARG A 399 10.77 -15.79 16.42
CA ARG A 399 12.05 -15.47 17.07
C ARG A 399 13.02 -14.74 16.12
N GLY A 400 12.49 -14.04 15.12
CA GLY A 400 13.29 -13.38 14.08
C GLY A 400 14.11 -14.40 13.29
N ILE A 401 15.37 -14.06 12.97
CA ILE A 401 16.29 -15.00 12.30
C ILE A 401 16.62 -16.24 13.14
N LYS A 402 16.42 -16.18 14.48
CA LYS A 402 16.60 -17.34 15.38
C LYS A 402 15.39 -18.27 15.40
N THR A 403 14.41 -18.07 14.52
CA THR A 403 13.28 -18.98 14.36
C THR A 403 13.79 -20.34 13.90
N GLU A 404 13.39 -21.39 14.60
CA GLU A 404 13.75 -22.77 14.26
C GLU A 404 13.09 -23.19 12.94
N VAL A 405 13.84 -23.89 12.10
CA VAL A 405 13.35 -24.48 10.85
C VAL A 405 13.49 -26.00 10.90
N ARG A 406 12.59 -26.70 10.23
CA ARG A 406 12.51 -28.15 10.15
C ARG A 406 12.47 -28.60 8.70
N GLY A 407 12.79 -29.87 8.48
CA GLY A 407 12.65 -30.45 7.16
C GLY A 407 11.21 -30.36 6.63
N ASN A 408 11.06 -30.03 5.35
CA ASN A 408 9.82 -29.69 4.64
C ASN A 408 9.27 -28.30 4.91
N ASP A 409 9.94 -27.47 5.71
CA ASP A 409 9.53 -26.08 5.87
C ASP A 409 9.70 -25.30 4.57
N GLU A 410 8.78 -24.36 4.35
CA GLU A 410 8.84 -23.39 3.26
C GLU A 410 9.24 -22.02 3.81
N LEU A 411 10.43 -21.55 3.45
CA LEU A 411 10.90 -20.21 3.69
C LEU A 411 10.62 -19.34 2.45
N ILE A 412 9.95 -18.21 2.64
CA ILE A 412 9.68 -17.26 1.55
C ILE A 412 10.38 -15.96 1.88
N ILE A 413 11.31 -15.55 1.03
CA ILE A 413 11.90 -14.21 1.05
C ILE A 413 11.03 -13.34 0.13
N LEU A 414 10.51 -12.25 0.65
CA LEU A 414 9.71 -11.28 -0.10
C LEU A 414 10.39 -9.92 -0.02
N SER A 415 10.47 -9.20 -1.14
CA SER A 415 10.75 -7.76 -1.08
C SER A 415 9.64 -7.05 -0.31
N TRP A 416 9.92 -5.88 0.27
CA TRP A 416 8.99 -5.21 1.18
C TRP A 416 7.70 -4.94 0.44
N VAL A 417 6.68 -5.62 0.95
CA VAL A 417 5.30 -5.49 0.54
C VAL A 417 4.69 -4.50 1.51
N SER A 418 4.62 -3.22 1.14
CA SER A 418 3.96 -2.24 2.00
C SER A 418 2.46 -2.46 1.97
N GLY A 419 1.94 -3.10 3.00
CA GLY A 419 0.53 -3.03 3.32
C GLY A 419 0.44 -3.27 4.80
N GLY A 420 0.23 -2.21 5.58
CA GLY A 420 -0.05 -2.20 7.03
C GLY A 420 1.06 -2.66 7.95
#